data_AF-A0ABD1C583-F1
#
_entry.id   AF-A0ABD1C583-F1
#
_cell.length_a   1.000
_cell.length_b   1.000
_cell.length_c   1.000
_cell.angle_alpha   90.00
_cell.angle_beta   90.00
_cell.angle_gamma   90.00
#
_symmetry.space_group_name_H-M   'P 1'
#
loop_
_entity.id
_entity.type
_entity.pdbx_description
1 polymer ?
#
loop_
_entity_poly.entity_id
_entity_poly.type
_entity_poly.pdbx_seq_one_letter_code
_entity_poly.pdbx_strand_id
1 'polypeptide(L)'
;MSTYFRSWMDEPMMNPESNTLNEEYARGIVEFMQVAGNQPRVQKSGKLICPCSICQNSRNVRVEIVWHHLYSNGFTPGYKIWYLHGERNYDYGSTSEPTVSDSLGDRTEVDVCVGTD
;
A
#
# COMPACT_ATOMS: atom_id res chain seq x y z
N MET A 1 -8.04 -0.48 -15.88
CA MET A 1 -7.51 0.46 -14.87
C MET A 1 -8.33 1.72 -14.98
N SER A 2 -9.10 2.08 -13.96
CA SER A 2 -9.92 3.30 -14.02
C SER A 2 -9.00 4.50 -14.18
N THR A 3 -9.35 5.44 -15.06
CA THR A 3 -8.65 6.73 -15.18
C THR A 3 -8.70 7.52 -13.87
N TYR A 4 -9.63 7.18 -12.97
CA TYR A 4 -9.80 7.78 -11.65
C TYR A 4 -8.88 7.20 -10.56
N PHE A 5 -8.18 6.09 -10.81
CA PHE A 5 -7.33 5.49 -9.77
C PHE A 5 -6.21 6.45 -9.40
N ARG A 6 -6.18 6.87 -8.13
CA ARG A 6 -5.21 7.82 -7.59
C ARG A 6 -5.06 9.05 -8.50
N SER A 7 -6.17 9.56 -9.01
CA SER A 7 -6.19 10.77 -9.84
C SER A 7 -5.56 11.96 -9.14
N TRP A 8 -5.58 11.99 -7.80
CA TRP A 8 -4.86 12.99 -6.99
C TRP A 8 -3.34 13.07 -7.28
N MET A 9 -2.73 12.04 -7.88
CA MET A 9 -1.33 12.10 -8.34
C MET A 9 -1.14 12.88 -9.64
N ASP A 10 -2.21 13.10 -10.40
CA ASP A 10 -2.21 13.88 -11.66
C ASP A 10 -2.60 15.34 -11.42
N GLU A 11 -3.19 15.64 -10.26
CA GLU A 11 -3.58 16.99 -9.85
C GLU A 11 -2.38 17.84 -9.38
N PRO A 12 -2.49 19.18 -9.39
CA PRO A 12 -1.48 20.05 -8.82
C PRO A 12 -1.18 19.72 -7.36
N MET A 13 0.10 19.50 -7.06
CA MET A 13 0.56 19.13 -5.73
C MET A 13 0.32 20.24 -4.68
N MET A 14 0.33 21.50 -5.12
CA MET A 14 0.02 22.67 -4.32
C MET A 14 -1.33 23.24 -4.73
N ASN A 15 -2.14 23.63 -3.75
CA ASN A 15 -3.34 24.40 -3.98
C ASN A 15 -2.95 25.83 -4.41
N PRO A 16 -3.44 26.31 -5.56
CA PRO A 16 -3.06 27.62 -6.10
C PRO A 16 -3.60 28.81 -5.30
N GLU A 17 -4.65 28.63 -4.49
CA GLU A 17 -5.25 29.68 -3.68
C GLU A 17 -4.58 29.82 -2.32
N SER A 18 -4.34 28.70 -1.63
CA SER A 18 -3.74 28.68 -0.29
C SER A 18 -2.22 28.56 -0.29
N ASN A 19 -1.62 28.19 -1.43
CA ASN A 19 -0.19 27.85 -1.54
C ASN A 19 0.25 26.78 -0.53
N THR A 20 -0.66 25.87 -0.18
CA THR A 20 -0.42 24.71 0.69
C THR A 20 -0.51 23.42 -0.11
N LEU A 21 0.05 22.33 0.42
CA LEU A 21 -0.09 21.02 -0.19
C LEU A 21 -1.58 20.65 -0.35
N ASN A 22 -1.94 20.12 -1.52
CA ASN A 22 -3.27 19.59 -1.76
C ASN A 22 -3.58 18.48 -0.74
N GLU A 23 -4.78 18.52 -0.14
CA GLU A 23 -5.15 17.61 0.95
C GLU A 23 -5.21 16.15 0.48
N GLU A 24 -5.71 15.88 -0.72
CA GLU A 24 -5.74 14.53 -1.28
C GLU A 24 -4.33 14.00 -1.53
N TYR A 25 -3.46 14.86 -2.07
CA TYR A 25 -2.06 14.52 -2.24
C TYR A 25 -1.37 14.23 -0.91
N ALA A 26 -1.63 15.04 0.14
CA ALA A 26 -1.11 14.82 1.48
C ALA A 26 -1.54 13.46 2.06
N ARG A 27 -2.84 13.12 1.95
CA ARG A 27 -3.39 11.83 2.37
C ARG A 27 -2.75 10.68 1.59
N GLY A 28 -2.56 10.86 0.29
CA GLY A 28 -1.89 9.90 -0.59
C GLY A 28 -0.44 9.60 -0.18
N ILE A 29 0.32 10.61 0.26
CA ILE A 29 1.67 10.39 0.82
C ILE A 29 1.57 9.56 2.11
N VAL A 30 0.64 9.87 3.01
CA VAL A 30 0.46 9.12 4.27
C VAL A 30 0.17 7.64 3.97
N GLU A 31 -0.77 7.37 3.07
CA GLU A 31 -1.13 6.03 2.63
C GLU A 31 0.08 5.29 2.05
N PHE A 32 0.81 5.94 1.14
CA PHE A 32 2.04 5.39 0.55
C PHE A 32 3.05 5.00 1.63
N MET A 33 3.31 5.90 2.58
CA MET A 33 4.32 5.67 3.61
C MET A 33 3.92 4.57 4.59
N GLN A 34 2.62 4.37 4.84
CA GLN A 34 2.12 3.24 5.62
C GLN A 34 2.35 1.91 4.90
N VAL A 35 1.92 1.81 3.64
CA VAL A 35 2.10 0.60 2.82
C VAL A 35 3.59 0.27 2.68
N ALA A 36 4.38 1.27 2.28
CA ALA A 36 5.81 1.12 2.05
C ALA A 36 6.57 0.80 3.34
N GLY A 37 6.24 1.45 4.45
CA GLY A 37 6.88 1.30 5.76
C GLY A 37 6.65 -0.08 6.41
N ASN A 38 5.53 -0.73 6.10
CA ASN A 38 5.18 -2.05 6.64
C ASN A 38 5.99 -3.21 6.02
N GLN A 39 6.78 -2.95 4.98
CA GLN A 39 7.63 -3.99 4.40
C GLN A 39 8.73 -4.42 5.39
N PRO A 40 8.97 -5.74 5.58
CA PRO A 40 9.97 -6.22 6.54
C PRO A 40 11.39 -5.64 6.33
N ARG A 41 11.79 -5.46 5.06
CA ARG A 41 13.08 -4.87 4.71
C ARG A 41 13.20 -3.40 5.14
N VAL A 42 12.08 -2.67 5.13
CA VAL A 42 12.03 -1.25 5.52
C VAL A 42 12.06 -1.16 7.04
N GLN A 43 11.29 -1.99 7.74
CA GLN A 43 11.34 -2.07 9.21
C GLN A 43 12.74 -2.43 9.73
N LYS A 44 13.47 -3.31 9.02
CA LYS A 44 14.84 -3.69 9.38
C LYS A 44 15.89 -2.61 9.07
N SER A 45 15.75 -1.90 7.95
CA SER A 45 16.78 -0.99 7.46
C SER A 45 16.52 0.49 7.74
N GLY A 46 15.27 0.88 8.01
CA GLY A 46 14.83 2.27 8.09
C GLY A 46 14.91 3.02 6.75
N LYS A 47 15.08 2.30 5.63
CA LYS A 47 15.28 2.89 4.30
C LYS A 47 14.26 2.38 3.29
N LEU A 48 13.94 3.25 2.34
CA LEU A 48 12.97 3.04 1.29
C LEU A 48 13.52 3.54 -0.05
N ILE A 49 13.19 2.84 -1.13
CA ILE A 49 13.40 3.34 -2.49
C ILE A 49 12.50 4.57 -2.66
N CYS A 50 13.08 5.71 -3.07
CA CYS A 50 12.33 6.95 -3.15
C CYS A 50 11.57 7.04 -4.49
N PRO A 51 10.22 7.13 -4.48
CA PRO A 51 9.44 7.21 -5.71
C PRO A 51 9.24 8.64 -6.19
N CYS A 52 9.95 9.63 -5.63
CA CYS A 52 9.77 11.01 -6.06
C CYS A 52 10.25 11.23 -7.50
N SER A 53 9.72 12.25 -8.16
CA SER A 53 10.02 12.58 -9.56
C SER A 53 11.52 12.77 -9.87
N ILE A 54 12.32 13.16 -8.87
CA ILE A 54 13.78 13.32 -8.99
C ILE A 54 14.52 11.99 -8.82
N CYS A 55 14.07 11.14 -7.89
CA CYS A 55 14.74 9.86 -7.60
C CYS A 55 14.28 8.73 -8.53
N GLN A 56 13.05 8.79 -9.05
CA GLN A 56 12.49 7.85 -10.02
C GLN A 56 12.66 6.39 -9.62
N ASN A 57 12.36 6.06 -8.36
CA ASN A 57 12.50 4.70 -7.82
C ASN A 57 13.93 4.13 -7.87
N SER A 58 14.97 4.96 -7.91
CA SER A 58 16.38 4.50 -8.00
C SER A 58 17.20 4.67 -6.72
N ARG A 59 16.82 5.60 -5.83
CA ARG A 59 17.61 5.92 -4.63
C ARG A 59 17.03 5.29 -3.38
N ASN A 60 17.82 4.48 -2.69
CA ASN A 60 17.46 3.91 -1.39
C ASN A 60 17.91 4.83 -0.25
N VAL A 61 16.97 5.59 0.32
CA VAL A 61 17.23 6.65 1.30
C VAL A 61 16.42 6.41 2.57
N ARG A 62 16.71 7.16 3.64
CA ARG A 62 15.94 7.02 4.88
C ARG A 62 14.48 7.40 4.67
N VAL A 63 13.58 6.76 5.42
CA VAL A 63 12.13 7.00 5.36
C VAL A 63 11.78 8.48 5.54
N GLU A 64 12.47 9.20 6.44
CA GLU A 64 12.21 10.63 6.68
C GLU A 64 12.59 11.50 5.47
N ILE A 65 13.60 11.08 4.71
CA ILE A 65 14.01 11.77 3.46
C ILE A 65 12.99 11.53 2.34
N VAL A 66 12.39 10.34 2.28
CA VAL A 66 11.32 10.08 1.30
C VAL A 66 10.13 10.99 1.54
N TRP A 67 9.71 11.18 2.80
CA TRP A 67 8.68 12.15 3.18
C TRP A 67 8.95 13.54 2.59
N HIS A 68 10.14 14.08 2.88
CA HIS A 68 10.54 15.40 2.40
C HIS A 68 10.54 15.50 0.87
N HIS A 69 11.06 14.46 0.20
CA HIS A 69 11.09 14.42 -1.27
C HIS A 69 9.70 14.37 -1.89
N LEU A 70 8.76 13.62 -1.32
CA LEU A 70 7.39 13.55 -1.86
C LEU A 70 6.62 14.84 -1.64
N TYR A 71 6.87 15.51 -0.52
CA TYR A 71 6.31 16.82 -0.23
C TYR A 71 6.85 17.90 -1.19
N SER A 72 8.13 17.83 -1.57
CA SER A 72 8.79 18.87 -2.36
C SER A 72 8.70 18.65 -3.87
N ASN A 73 8.75 17.40 -4.31
CA ASN A 73 9.02 17.07 -5.73
C ASN A 73 7.89 16.31 -6.42
N GLY A 74 6.89 15.81 -5.72
CA GLY A 74 5.90 14.95 -6.35
C GLY A 74 6.33 13.48 -6.44
N PHE A 75 5.37 12.61 -6.70
CA PHE A 75 5.62 11.23 -7.16
C PHE A 75 6.16 11.22 -8.59
N THR A 76 6.79 10.11 -8.96
CA THR A 76 7.14 9.81 -10.36
C THR A 76 5.84 9.67 -11.18
N PRO A 77 5.65 10.45 -12.25
CA PRO A 77 4.45 10.36 -13.08
C PRO A 77 4.18 8.95 -13.58
N GLY A 78 2.92 8.51 -13.54
CA GLY A 78 2.50 7.17 -13.95
C GLY A 78 2.83 6.05 -12.94
N TYR A 79 3.57 6.32 -11.87
CA TYR A 79 3.84 5.35 -10.80
C TYR A 79 2.68 5.23 -9.81
N LYS A 80 1.50 4.88 -10.32
CA LYS A 80 0.26 4.80 -9.53
C LYS A 80 0.09 3.51 -8.74
N ILE A 81 0.78 2.45 -9.16
CA ILE A 81 0.77 1.14 -8.51
C ILE A 81 2.06 0.98 -7.73
N TRP A 82 1.94 0.82 -6.42
CA TRP A 82 3.06 0.77 -5.49
C TRP A 82 3.61 -0.65 -5.32
N TYR A 83 3.71 -1.43 -6.40
CA TYR A 83 4.11 -2.84 -6.36
C TYR A 83 5.53 -3.02 -5.77
N LEU A 84 6.46 -2.11 -6.08
CA LEU A 84 7.79 -2.10 -5.48
C LEU A 84 7.76 -1.78 -3.98
N HIS A 85 6.64 -1.28 -3.47
CA HIS A 85 6.48 -0.80 -2.10
C HIS A 85 5.49 -1.64 -1.30
N GLY A 86 5.11 -2.82 -1.79
CA GLY A 86 4.32 -3.79 -1.02
C GLY A 86 2.81 -3.70 -1.21
N GLU A 87 2.32 -2.85 -2.10
CA GLU A 87 0.93 -2.88 -2.54
C GLU A 87 0.65 -4.18 -3.31
N ARG A 88 -0.45 -4.86 -2.96
CA ARG A 88 -0.87 -6.10 -3.60
C ARG A 88 -2.05 -5.82 -4.52
N ASN A 89 -2.08 -6.50 -5.67
CA ASN A 89 -3.06 -6.25 -6.73
C ASN A 89 -4.54 -6.52 -6.34
N TYR A 90 -4.80 -7.12 -5.18
CA TYR A 90 -6.17 -7.45 -4.72
C TYR A 90 -6.93 -6.23 -4.18
N ASP A 91 -6.24 -5.14 -3.88
CA ASP A 91 -6.84 -3.94 -3.28
C ASP A 91 -7.60 -3.08 -4.32
N TYR A 92 -7.59 -3.48 -5.60
CA TYR A 92 -8.16 -2.70 -6.70
C TYR A 92 -9.25 -3.40 -7.53
N GLY A 93 -9.98 -4.36 -6.94
CA GLY A 93 -11.27 -4.80 -7.52
C GLY A 93 -11.54 -6.30 -7.45
N SER A 94 -11.95 -6.77 -6.28
CA SER A 94 -12.78 -7.97 -6.18
C SER A 94 -14.08 -7.64 -5.46
N THR A 95 -14.95 -6.86 -6.11
CA THR A 95 -16.40 -7.04 -5.91
C THR A 95 -16.82 -8.25 -6.73
N SER A 96 -16.50 -9.44 -6.23
CA SER A 96 -17.26 -10.64 -6.53
C SER A 96 -17.95 -11.02 -5.23
N GLU A 97 -19.27 -11.11 -5.29
CA GLU A 97 -20.16 -11.39 -4.17
C GLU A 97 -19.67 -12.56 -3.30
N PRO A 98 -20.02 -12.57 -1.99
CA PRO A 98 -19.68 -13.67 -1.12
C PRO A 98 -20.45 -14.92 -1.56
N THR A 99 -19.80 -15.80 -2.33
CA THR A 99 -20.24 -17.19 -2.41
C THR A 99 -20.00 -17.78 -1.03
N VAL A 100 -21.08 -17.88 -0.25
CA VAL A 100 -21.20 -18.75 0.93
C VAL A 100 -20.54 -20.09 0.61
N SER A 101 -19.29 -20.25 1.07
CA SER A 101 -18.64 -21.54 1.14
C SER A 101 -19.08 -22.13 2.45
N ASP A 102 -20.14 -22.94 2.37
CA ASP A 102 -20.67 -23.71 3.48
C ASP A 102 -19.58 -24.68 3.94
N SER A 103 -18.90 -24.33 5.02
CA SER A 103 -18.00 -25.22 5.75
C SER A 103 -18.56 -25.38 7.14
N LEU A 104 -19.63 -26.16 7.26
CA LEU A 104 -20.05 -26.72 8.54
C LEU A 104 -19.05 -27.82 8.92
N GLY A 105 -17.99 -27.41 9.59
CA GLY A 105 -17.28 -28.28 10.51
C GLY A 105 -18.07 -28.32 11.82
N ASP A 106 -18.53 -29.51 12.21
CA ASP A 106 -18.76 -29.93 13.60
C ASP A 106 -19.04 -31.46 13.52
N ARG A 107 -18.44 -32.37 14.29
CA ARG A 107 -18.34 -32.41 15.75
C ARG A 107 -17.22 -33.36 16.18
N THR A 108 -16.55 -32.97 17.25
CA THR A 108 -15.78 -33.84 18.17
C THR A 108 -16.65 -34.97 18.71
N GLU A 109 -16.06 -36.16 18.94
CA GLU A 109 -16.27 -37.05 20.12
C GLU A 109 -15.48 -38.36 19.90
N VAL A 110 -14.42 -38.63 20.68
CA VAL A 110 -14.28 -39.45 21.91
C VAL A 110 -13.50 -40.74 21.65
N ASP A 111 -12.44 -40.89 22.44
CA ASP A 111 -11.51 -42.00 22.49
C ASP A 111 -12.15 -43.20 23.21
N VAL A 112 -12.17 -44.38 22.58
CA VAL A 112 -12.33 -45.67 23.28
C VAL A 112 -11.50 -46.73 22.54
N CYS A 113 -10.32 -47.01 23.08
CA CYS A 113 -9.60 -48.25 22.84
C CYS A 113 -10.30 -49.41 23.59
N VAL A 114 -10.67 -50.48 22.87
CA VAL A 114 -10.90 -51.80 23.47
C VAL A 114 -10.30 -52.85 22.54
N GLY A 115 -9.23 -53.51 22.99
CA GLY A 115 -8.77 -54.78 22.44
C GLY A 115 -9.41 -55.95 23.19
N THR A 116 -9.47 -57.10 22.52
CA THR A 116 -9.61 -58.52 22.97
C THR A 116 -10.29 -59.28 21.82
N ASP A 117 -9.93 -60.49 21.36
CA ASP A 117 -8.90 -61.50 21.63
C ASP A 117 -8.62 -62.18 20.26
#